data_AF-A0A6L8UTE5-F1
#
_entry.id   AF-A0A6L8UTE5-F1
#
_cell.length_a   1.000
_cell.length_b   1.000
_cell.length_c   1.000
_cell.angle_alpha   90.00
_cell.angle_beta   90.00
_cell.angle_gamma   90.00
#
_symmetry.space_group_name_H-M   'P 1'
#
loop_
_entity.id
_entity.type
_entity.pdbx_description
1 polymer ?
#
loop_
_entity_poly.entity_id
_entity_poly.type
_entity_poly.pdbx_seq_one_letter_code
_entity_poly.pdbx_strand_id
1 'polypeptide(L)'
;MGHGNSVSAWNSYSEVEIYGDSSSAPPLSTKFIVPGSALSASSDDGNVAANAADGNLTTRWSASGDGQWLRIDLGTKSTVAYLKMAFINGDTRTSSFDIQTSQDGIAYTTIQANVTSSLTTGLQTFDFPDTALSRYVRIVGHGNSVNAWNSYTEVEVYGFVPVSTAGEFALALNSAVPGSTIVLANGNYAQTTEFVINGKNGTTSSPIRIKAANQGQAIISGGAALQIKNSSNIIVEGLKFANLGKTGLLLDGSNNIRVTRNSFALLPTGAGLIWLQVSGVNSHHNRIDHNDFGPKSDTEPLIAYQGDNNGHISQYDVIEYNYFHGIGPWVDNGKETIRLGLSGISLSNGYNTIQYNLFENCDGEPEIVSVKSSNNTVRYNTFKTSKGGLTSRHGHNNSFYGNFFLGDGVESEEGGIRIYGNDHKIYNNYMENLTEAAIFVDSGNYDGGTGGYPANPSDDDLRAQWKVYRAQIMNNTIVNSSTGIVIGNAGKTYAPQDSTIANNIVRNTTGTLYLENVTTNTTFQGNMGYGSTLTNNASRTAAQIRSINPLFTTVNGLQKLSSTSPAINAAVGNYPFVTEDMDGEARLTADVGADEQSGNAVFVNHPLTVAEVGPLSP
;
A
#
# COMPACT_ATOMS: atom_id res chain seq x y z
N MET A 1 -2.41 -4.73 43.89
CA MET A 1 -2.79 -4.69 45.32
C MET A 1 -1.81 -3.77 46.05
N GLY A 2 -2.29 -2.71 46.71
CA GLY A 2 -1.44 -1.74 47.43
C GLY A 2 -1.37 -2.02 48.94
N HIS A 3 -0.20 -1.80 49.54
CA HIS A 3 0.09 -2.07 50.96
C HIS A 3 0.08 -0.81 51.86
N GLY A 4 -0.89 0.08 51.69
CA GLY A 4 -1.02 1.30 52.51
C GLY A 4 0.12 2.29 52.29
N ASN A 5 0.09 3.41 53.03
CA ASN A 5 1.19 4.37 53.07
C ASN A 5 1.76 4.47 54.49
N SER A 6 2.83 5.25 54.67
CA SER A 6 3.52 5.40 55.97
C SER A 6 2.70 6.08 57.08
N VAL A 7 1.45 6.46 56.80
CA VAL A 7 0.59 7.26 57.70
C VAL A 7 -0.75 6.58 57.99
N SER A 8 -1.24 5.69 57.13
CA SER A 8 -2.46 4.91 57.40
C SER A 8 -2.58 3.62 56.56
N ALA A 9 -3.45 2.72 57.00
CA ALA A 9 -3.81 1.50 56.26
C ALA A 9 -4.67 1.75 55.00
N TRP A 10 -5.01 3.00 54.69
CA TRP A 10 -5.81 3.36 53.52
C TRP A 10 -4.92 3.64 52.31
N ASN A 11 -5.24 3.05 51.17
CA ASN A 11 -4.76 3.50 49.87
C ASN A 11 -5.78 4.46 49.27
N SER A 12 -5.35 5.64 48.84
CA SER A 12 -6.16 6.58 48.06
C SER A 12 -5.47 6.79 46.72
N TYR A 13 -6.18 6.49 45.64
CA TYR A 13 -5.74 6.69 44.26
C TYR A 13 -6.65 7.75 43.63
N SER A 14 -6.08 8.83 43.11
CA SER A 14 -6.82 9.88 42.41
C SER A 14 -7.05 9.54 40.93
N GLU A 15 -6.18 8.72 40.35
CA GLU A 15 -6.24 8.24 38.98
C GLU A 15 -5.48 6.91 38.89
N VAL A 16 -6.02 5.97 38.11
CA VAL A 16 -5.39 4.67 37.81
C VAL A 16 -5.55 4.44 36.31
N GLU A 17 -4.46 4.50 35.56
CA GLU A 17 -4.41 3.94 34.21
C GLU A 17 -3.89 2.51 34.27
N ILE A 18 -4.66 1.59 33.69
CA ILE A 18 -4.29 0.18 33.55
C ILE A 18 -3.88 -0.03 32.09
N TYR A 19 -2.59 -0.24 31.86
CA TYR A 19 -2.09 -0.70 30.57
C TYR A 19 -2.17 -2.23 30.54
N GLY A 20 -3.27 -2.75 30.03
CA GLY A 20 -3.35 -4.15 29.62
C GLY A 20 -2.61 -4.36 28.29
N ASP A 21 -1.92 -5.48 28.14
CA ASP A 21 -1.40 -5.93 26.85
C ASP A 21 -2.55 -5.99 25.83
N SER A 22 -2.47 -5.14 24.80
CA SER A 22 -3.44 -5.04 23.71
C SER A 22 -3.23 -6.15 22.66
N SER A 23 -2.86 -7.37 23.07
CA SER A 23 -2.70 -8.50 22.15
C SER A 23 -4.03 -9.06 21.62
N SER A 24 -5.16 -8.44 21.97
CA SER A 24 -6.36 -8.41 21.12
C SER A 24 -7.18 -7.17 21.42
N ALA A 25 -6.88 -6.03 20.76
CA ALA A 25 -7.91 -5.00 20.64
C ALA A 25 -9.15 -5.68 20.03
N PRO A 26 -10.34 -5.62 20.66
CA PRO A 26 -11.55 -6.23 20.09
C PRO A 26 -11.71 -5.71 18.65
N PRO A 27 -12.18 -6.54 17.71
CA PRO A 27 -12.36 -6.10 16.33
C PRO A 27 -13.17 -4.79 16.35
N LEU A 28 -12.58 -3.72 15.81
CA LEU A 28 -13.22 -2.41 15.72
C LEU A 28 -14.61 -2.58 15.09
N SER A 29 -15.64 -2.58 15.92
CA SER A 29 -17.03 -2.79 15.50
C SER A 29 -17.50 -1.61 14.68
N THR A 30 -18.20 -1.87 13.58
CA THR A 30 -18.65 -0.84 12.63
C THR A 30 -20.17 -0.73 12.62
N LYS A 31 -20.70 0.46 12.28
CA LYS A 31 -22.14 0.66 12.10
C LYS A 31 -22.65 -0.29 11.01
N PHE A 32 -23.64 -1.11 11.32
CA PHE A 32 -24.38 -1.84 10.31
C PHE A 32 -25.23 -0.86 9.50
N ILE A 33 -25.07 -0.88 8.18
CA ILE A 33 -25.92 -0.11 7.28
C ILE A 33 -27.19 -0.91 7.01
N VAL A 34 -28.28 -0.56 7.70
CA VAL A 34 -29.59 -1.20 7.58
C VAL A 34 -30.56 -0.26 6.85
N PRO A 35 -31.25 -0.71 5.78
CA PRO A 35 -32.27 0.11 5.13
C PRO A 35 -33.50 0.23 6.03
N GLY A 36 -34.29 1.30 5.87
CA GLY A 36 -35.55 1.48 6.60
C GLY A 36 -36.51 0.29 6.48
N SER A 37 -36.46 -0.46 5.37
CA SER A 37 -37.24 -1.69 5.14
C SER A 37 -36.83 -2.87 6.01
N ALA A 38 -35.64 -2.84 6.63
CA ALA A 38 -35.20 -3.82 7.60
C ALA A 38 -35.73 -3.55 9.02
N LEU A 39 -36.38 -2.40 9.22
CA LEU A 39 -36.99 -2.02 10.49
C LEU A 39 -38.47 -2.38 10.50
N SER A 40 -38.94 -2.81 11.65
CA SER A 40 -40.34 -3.14 11.92
C SER A 40 -40.65 -2.84 13.37
N ALA A 41 -41.90 -2.55 13.70
CA ALA A 41 -42.30 -2.20 15.06
C ALA A 41 -43.61 -2.88 15.44
N SER A 42 -43.91 -2.89 16.74
CA SER A 42 -45.19 -3.37 17.27
C SER A 42 -46.38 -2.52 16.83
N SER A 43 -46.18 -1.21 16.72
CA SER A 43 -47.17 -0.21 16.34
C SER A 43 -46.45 1.10 15.97
N ASP A 44 -47.19 2.08 15.47
CA ASP A 44 -46.73 3.46 15.30
C ASP A 44 -47.91 4.45 15.32
N ASP A 45 -47.62 5.75 15.54
CA ASP A 45 -48.58 6.86 15.49
C ASP A 45 -48.54 7.63 14.14
N GLY A 46 -48.05 6.99 13.07
CA GLY A 46 -47.67 7.63 11.81
C GLY A 46 -46.18 7.99 11.72
N ASN A 47 -45.46 7.97 12.85
CA ASN A 47 -44.00 8.00 12.90
C ASN A 47 -43.44 6.57 12.80
N VAL A 48 -43.24 6.11 11.57
CA VAL A 48 -42.95 4.71 11.23
C VAL A 48 -41.54 4.24 11.66
N ALA A 49 -41.35 2.93 11.73
CA ALA A 49 -40.10 2.29 12.16
C ALA A 49 -38.85 2.77 11.39
N ALA A 50 -38.99 2.98 10.08
CA ALA A 50 -37.89 3.39 9.19
C ALA A 50 -37.26 4.73 9.59
N ASN A 51 -38.01 5.63 10.22
CA ASN A 51 -37.54 6.94 10.65
C ASN A 51 -36.52 6.86 11.80
N ALA A 52 -36.34 5.70 12.44
CA ALA A 52 -35.37 5.53 13.50
C ALA A 52 -34.00 5.05 12.98
N ALA A 53 -33.78 4.97 11.66
CA ALA A 53 -32.50 4.59 11.07
C ALA A 53 -32.25 5.32 9.74
N ASP A 54 -32.81 6.52 9.59
CA ASP A 54 -32.67 7.35 8.40
C ASP A 54 -31.53 8.38 8.52
N GLY A 55 -30.86 8.43 9.68
CA GLY A 55 -29.79 9.39 9.98
C GLY A 55 -30.28 10.82 10.25
N ASN A 56 -31.60 11.04 10.36
CA ASN A 56 -32.18 12.34 10.60
C ASN A 56 -32.77 12.42 12.02
N LEU A 57 -32.05 13.08 12.92
CA LEU A 57 -32.49 13.25 14.32
C LEU A 57 -33.78 14.08 14.51
N THR A 58 -34.37 14.61 13.43
CA THR A 58 -35.64 15.35 13.47
C THR A 58 -36.87 14.48 13.18
N THR A 59 -36.68 13.32 12.54
CA THR A 59 -37.69 12.28 12.37
C THR A 59 -37.60 11.29 13.54
N ARG A 60 -38.60 10.44 13.71
CA ARG A 60 -38.62 9.42 14.77
C ARG A 60 -39.49 8.24 14.41
N TRP A 61 -39.28 7.10 15.07
CA TRP A 61 -40.34 6.11 15.31
C TRP A 61 -41.07 6.45 16.62
N SER A 62 -42.38 6.20 16.74
CA SER A 62 -43.08 6.37 18.02
C SER A 62 -44.28 5.47 18.24
N ALA A 63 -44.40 4.92 19.46
CA ALA A 63 -45.57 4.15 19.91
C ALA A 63 -45.82 4.34 21.42
N SER A 64 -47.09 4.36 21.82
CA SER A 64 -47.50 4.51 23.22
C SER A 64 -47.79 3.17 23.89
N GLY A 65 -47.32 3.01 25.12
CA GLY A 65 -47.57 1.85 25.96
C GLY A 65 -46.29 1.14 26.40
N ASP A 66 -46.41 0.37 27.47
CA ASP A 66 -45.34 -0.50 27.95
C ASP A 66 -45.20 -1.73 27.04
N GLY A 67 -43.96 -2.10 26.72
CA GLY A 67 -43.65 -3.25 25.87
C GLY A 67 -43.73 -2.99 24.36
N GLN A 68 -43.93 -1.75 23.92
CA GLN A 68 -43.83 -1.41 22.50
C GLN A 68 -42.40 -1.61 22.03
N TRP A 69 -42.20 -2.15 20.83
CA TRP A 69 -40.87 -2.52 20.37
C TRP A 69 -40.57 -2.05 18.96
N LEU A 70 -39.27 -1.77 18.74
CA LEU A 70 -38.66 -1.56 17.44
C LEU A 70 -37.65 -2.68 17.19
N ARG A 71 -37.76 -3.36 16.05
CA ARG A 71 -36.91 -4.47 15.64
C ARG A 71 -36.17 -4.12 14.35
N ILE A 72 -34.87 -4.41 14.34
CA ILE A 72 -33.95 -4.23 13.21
C ILE A 72 -33.50 -5.62 12.75
N ASP A 73 -33.68 -5.95 11.47
CA ASP A 73 -33.07 -7.13 10.82
C ASP A 73 -31.70 -6.74 10.23
N LEU A 74 -30.63 -7.34 10.74
CA LEU A 74 -29.26 -7.11 10.23
C LEU A 74 -29.00 -7.82 8.89
N GLY A 75 -29.94 -8.63 8.41
CA GLY A 75 -29.85 -9.40 7.16
C GLY A 75 -28.98 -10.64 7.26
N THR A 76 -27.90 -10.59 8.05
CA THR A 76 -27.02 -11.73 8.34
C THR A 76 -26.79 -11.91 9.84
N LYS A 77 -26.47 -13.14 10.26
CA LYS A 77 -26.08 -13.42 11.64
C LYS A 77 -24.73 -12.75 11.92
N SER A 78 -24.72 -11.92 12.96
CA SER A 78 -23.62 -11.03 13.31
C SER A 78 -23.42 -11.00 14.83
N THR A 79 -22.25 -10.54 15.25
CA THR A 79 -22.02 -10.12 16.64
C THR A 79 -22.43 -8.66 16.75
N VAL A 80 -23.23 -8.33 17.75
CA VAL A 80 -23.56 -6.94 18.11
C VAL A 80 -22.71 -6.57 19.31
N ALA A 81 -21.98 -5.46 19.21
CA ALA A 81 -21.11 -4.98 20.27
C ALA A 81 -21.81 -3.91 21.11
N TYR A 82 -22.40 -2.91 20.45
CA TYR A 82 -23.10 -1.82 21.13
C TYR A 82 -24.15 -1.18 20.23
N LEU A 83 -25.03 -0.38 20.84
CA LEU A 83 -25.98 0.48 20.14
C LEU A 83 -25.61 1.94 20.35
N LYS A 84 -25.91 2.80 19.38
CA LYS A 84 -26.07 4.24 19.63
C LYS A 84 -27.51 4.64 19.38
N MET A 85 -28.11 5.40 20.30
CA MET A 85 -29.51 5.81 20.15
C MET A 85 -29.74 7.26 20.55
N ALA A 86 -30.71 7.90 19.90
CA ALA A 86 -31.20 9.24 20.23
C ALA A 86 -32.73 9.20 20.42
N PHE A 87 -33.24 10.12 21.24
CA PHE A 87 -34.61 10.11 21.73
C PHE A 87 -35.27 11.48 21.54
N ILE A 88 -36.57 11.50 21.24
CA ILE A 88 -37.31 12.77 21.13
C ILE A 88 -37.33 13.47 22.49
N ASN A 89 -37.08 14.79 22.51
CA ASN A 89 -37.00 15.57 23.75
C ASN A 89 -36.02 14.97 24.77
N GLY A 90 -34.96 14.30 24.29
CA GLY A 90 -34.01 13.59 25.15
C GLY A 90 -33.26 14.49 26.14
N ASP A 91 -33.23 15.81 25.92
CA ASP A 91 -32.70 16.81 26.87
C ASP A 91 -33.61 17.11 28.07
N THR A 92 -34.90 16.78 27.96
CA THR A 92 -35.90 17.05 29.01
C THR A 92 -36.57 15.79 29.53
N ARG A 93 -36.40 14.64 28.87
CA ARG A 93 -37.00 13.35 29.23
C ARG A 93 -35.96 12.24 29.19
N THR A 94 -36.03 11.32 30.14
CA THR A 94 -35.30 10.05 30.06
C THR A 94 -36.23 8.98 29.51
N SER A 95 -35.74 8.12 28.61
CA SER A 95 -36.48 6.97 28.08
C SER A 95 -36.04 5.70 28.79
N SER A 96 -36.96 4.78 29.06
CA SER A 96 -36.68 3.48 29.70
C SER A 96 -36.92 2.35 28.69
N PHE A 97 -35.99 1.40 28.57
CA PHE A 97 -36.09 0.31 27.59
C PHE A 97 -35.20 -0.90 27.90
N ASP A 98 -35.49 -2.04 27.29
CA ASP A 98 -34.62 -3.21 27.20
C ASP A 98 -34.00 -3.29 25.80
N ILE A 99 -32.80 -3.87 25.72
CA ILE A 99 -32.16 -4.29 24.47
C ILE A 99 -32.16 -5.81 24.42
N GLN A 100 -32.67 -6.35 23.32
CA GLN A 100 -32.79 -7.79 23.09
C GLN A 100 -32.20 -8.17 21.73
N THR A 101 -31.71 -9.41 21.63
CA THR A 101 -31.25 -9.99 20.35
C THR A 101 -31.89 -11.34 20.08
N SER A 102 -31.94 -11.72 18.81
CA SER A 102 -32.50 -12.99 18.35
C SER A 102 -31.82 -13.50 17.09
N GLN A 103 -31.74 -14.81 16.93
CA GLN A 103 -31.25 -15.45 15.71
C GLN A 103 -32.35 -15.67 14.66
N ASP A 104 -33.58 -15.88 15.09
CA ASP A 104 -34.71 -16.35 14.27
C ASP A 104 -35.86 -15.35 14.19
N GLY A 105 -35.79 -14.27 14.98
CA GLY A 105 -36.81 -13.23 15.04
C GLY A 105 -38.04 -13.62 15.86
N ILE A 106 -38.00 -14.79 16.52
CA ILE A 106 -39.07 -15.38 17.33
C ILE A 106 -38.64 -15.43 18.79
N ALA A 107 -37.53 -16.10 19.09
CA ALA A 107 -36.99 -16.23 20.44
C ALA A 107 -35.96 -15.12 20.70
N TYR A 108 -36.22 -14.27 21.69
CA TYR A 108 -35.35 -13.16 22.05
C TYR A 108 -34.68 -13.37 23.40
N THR A 109 -33.42 -12.96 23.49
CA THR A 109 -32.66 -12.88 24.73
C THR A 109 -32.47 -11.42 25.09
N THR A 110 -32.83 -11.02 26.31
CA THR A 110 -32.51 -9.69 26.83
C THR A 110 -31.03 -9.63 27.18
N ILE A 111 -30.30 -8.74 26.51
CA ILE A 111 -28.86 -8.52 26.72
C ILE A 111 -28.59 -7.32 27.63
N GLN A 112 -29.54 -6.39 27.71
CA GLN A 112 -29.53 -5.29 28.66
C GLN A 112 -30.96 -4.96 29.06
N ALA A 113 -31.24 -4.89 30.37
CA ALA A 113 -32.57 -4.68 30.90
C ALA A 113 -32.70 -3.38 31.68
N ASN A 114 -33.88 -2.76 31.67
CA ASN A 114 -34.22 -1.54 32.40
C ASN A 114 -33.22 -0.39 32.19
N VAL A 115 -32.74 -0.24 30.95
CA VAL A 115 -31.85 0.86 30.56
C VAL A 115 -32.61 2.17 30.68
N THR A 116 -31.99 3.18 31.26
CA THR A 116 -32.50 4.55 31.27
C THR A 116 -31.55 5.45 30.50
N SER A 117 -32.05 6.19 29.52
CA SER A 117 -31.24 7.15 28.76
C SER A 117 -30.78 8.32 29.64
N SER A 118 -29.65 8.92 29.29
CA SER A 118 -29.23 10.22 29.84
C SER A 118 -29.99 11.36 29.19
N LEU A 119 -29.93 12.55 29.81
CA LEU A 119 -30.53 13.76 29.27
C LEU A 119 -29.64 14.39 28.19
N THR A 120 -29.94 14.12 26.92
CA THR A 120 -29.30 14.73 25.75
C THR A 120 -30.14 14.48 24.48
N THR A 121 -30.07 15.40 23.52
CA THR A 121 -30.66 15.24 22.18
C THR A 121 -29.80 14.43 21.21
N GLY A 122 -28.51 14.24 21.53
CA GLY A 122 -27.56 13.53 20.68
C GLY A 122 -27.60 12.01 20.85
N LEU A 123 -26.88 11.31 19.96
CA LEU A 123 -26.64 9.87 20.08
C LEU A 123 -25.91 9.54 21.39
N GLN A 124 -26.45 8.58 22.11
CA GLN A 124 -25.89 8.01 23.33
C GLN A 124 -25.44 6.59 23.06
N THR A 125 -24.30 6.19 23.62
CA THR A 125 -23.77 4.82 23.44
C THR A 125 -24.27 3.92 24.56
N PHE A 126 -24.86 2.78 24.18
CA PHE A 126 -25.31 1.72 25.07
C PHE A 126 -24.46 0.49 24.80
N ASP A 127 -23.46 0.31 25.64
CA ASP A 127 -22.46 -0.76 25.55
C ASP A 127 -22.83 -1.95 26.44
N PHE A 128 -22.52 -3.16 25.98
CA PHE A 128 -22.80 -4.43 26.63
C PHE A 128 -21.82 -5.49 26.14
N PRO A 129 -21.71 -6.65 26.82
CA PRO A 129 -20.86 -7.72 26.31
C PRO A 129 -21.27 -8.15 24.89
N ASP A 130 -20.31 -8.23 23.99
CA ASP A 130 -20.50 -8.71 22.60
C ASP A 130 -21.41 -9.93 22.56
N THR A 131 -22.46 -9.84 21.76
CA THR A 131 -23.49 -10.87 21.75
C THR A 131 -22.99 -12.14 21.07
N ALA A 132 -23.55 -13.29 21.45
CA ALA A 132 -23.56 -14.44 20.55
C ALA A 132 -24.19 -14.05 19.19
N LEU A 133 -23.94 -14.86 18.15
CA LEU A 133 -24.51 -14.64 16.82
C LEU A 133 -25.99 -14.32 16.89
N SER A 134 -26.39 -13.17 16.34
CA SER A 134 -27.77 -12.69 16.28
C SER A 134 -28.05 -12.02 14.93
N ARG A 135 -29.29 -12.07 14.47
CA ARG A 135 -29.73 -11.42 13.23
C ARG A 135 -30.68 -10.26 13.51
N TYR A 136 -31.43 -10.33 14.60
CA TYR A 136 -32.41 -9.32 14.96
C TYR A 136 -31.99 -8.64 16.25
N VAL A 137 -32.03 -7.31 16.25
CA VAL A 137 -31.94 -6.46 17.45
C VAL A 137 -33.33 -5.90 17.72
N ARG A 138 -33.79 -5.95 18.97
CA ARG A 138 -35.08 -5.42 19.38
C ARG A 138 -34.91 -4.53 20.60
N ILE A 139 -35.37 -3.28 20.49
CA ILE A 139 -35.53 -2.38 21.63
C ILE A 139 -36.96 -2.48 22.11
N VAL A 140 -37.16 -2.86 23.37
CA VAL A 140 -38.48 -2.92 24.01
C VAL A 140 -38.60 -1.72 24.94
N GLY A 141 -39.49 -0.79 24.61
CA GLY A 141 -39.67 0.45 25.34
C GLY A 141 -40.68 0.33 26.49
N HIS A 142 -40.37 1.04 27.58
CA HIS A 142 -41.15 1.12 28.82
C HIS A 142 -41.64 2.55 29.11
N GLY A 143 -41.72 3.39 28.08
CA GLY A 143 -42.09 4.80 28.17
C GLY A 143 -40.92 5.72 28.51
N ASN A 144 -41.25 6.89 29.03
CA ASN A 144 -40.30 7.92 29.44
C ASN A 144 -40.69 8.52 30.80
N SER A 145 -39.84 9.40 31.33
CA SER A 145 -40.04 10.05 32.64
C SER A 145 -41.32 10.89 32.80
N VAL A 146 -42.06 11.14 31.71
CA VAL A 146 -43.29 11.94 31.70
C VAL A 146 -44.53 11.10 31.40
N ASN A 147 -44.45 10.12 30.51
CA ASN A 147 -45.60 9.33 30.06
C ASN A 147 -45.17 8.02 29.37
N ALA A 148 -46.15 7.23 28.89
CA ALA A 148 -45.93 5.91 28.30
C ALA A 148 -45.42 5.92 26.84
N TRP A 149 -45.03 7.06 26.26
CA TRP A 149 -44.55 7.11 24.88
C TRP A 149 -43.10 6.65 24.73
N ASN A 150 -42.85 5.80 23.75
CA ASN A 150 -41.52 5.38 23.29
C ASN A 150 -41.25 6.09 21.96
N SER A 151 -40.16 6.84 21.87
CA SER A 151 -39.91 7.72 20.73
C SER A 151 -38.43 7.85 20.44
N TYR A 152 -37.96 7.14 19.40
CA TYR A 152 -36.55 7.04 19.04
C TYR A 152 -36.30 7.79 17.75
N THR A 153 -35.40 8.78 17.78
CA THR A 153 -35.06 9.60 16.61
C THR A 153 -33.97 8.95 15.75
N GLU A 154 -33.10 8.13 16.35
CA GLU A 154 -32.12 7.32 15.61
C GLU A 154 -31.70 6.13 16.48
N VAL A 155 -31.45 5.00 15.84
CA VAL A 155 -30.91 3.77 16.41
C VAL A 155 -29.87 3.21 15.43
N GLU A 156 -28.62 3.20 15.88
CA GLU A 156 -27.49 2.64 15.17
C GLU A 156 -27.03 1.37 15.87
N VAL A 157 -26.86 0.28 15.12
CA VAL A 157 -26.31 -0.97 15.63
C VAL A 157 -24.86 -1.09 15.18
N TYR A 158 -23.94 -1.39 16.08
CA TYR A 158 -22.53 -1.57 15.78
C TYR A 158 -22.10 -3.01 16.07
N GLY A 159 -21.28 -3.58 15.18
CA GLY A 159 -20.77 -4.93 15.33
C GLY A 159 -20.00 -5.40 14.11
N PHE A 160 -19.96 -6.73 13.93
CA PHE A 160 -19.24 -7.39 12.84
C PHE A 160 -19.84 -8.76 12.50
N VAL A 161 -19.49 -9.28 11.33
CA VAL A 161 -19.85 -10.63 10.87
C VAL A 161 -18.70 -11.57 11.20
N PRO A 162 -18.76 -12.36 12.29
CA PRO A 162 -17.72 -13.34 12.59
C PRO A 162 -17.84 -14.52 11.62
N VAL A 163 -16.70 -15.02 11.14
CA VAL A 163 -16.62 -16.24 10.33
C VAL A 163 -15.54 -17.16 10.90
N SER A 164 -15.84 -18.44 11.03
CA SER A 164 -14.96 -19.46 11.61
C SER A 164 -14.66 -20.62 10.67
N THR A 165 -15.36 -20.68 9.53
CA THR A 165 -15.19 -21.71 8.51
C THR A 165 -15.10 -21.12 7.09
N ALA A 166 -14.56 -21.89 6.15
CA ALA A 166 -14.53 -21.53 4.73
C ALA A 166 -15.95 -21.25 4.16
N GLY A 167 -16.94 -22.09 4.52
CA GLY A 167 -18.31 -21.91 4.06
C GLY A 167 -18.95 -20.61 4.56
N GLU A 168 -18.75 -20.28 5.84
CA GLU A 168 -19.20 -19.01 6.41
C GLU A 168 -18.52 -17.81 5.75
N PHE A 169 -17.21 -17.91 5.48
CA PHE A 169 -16.48 -16.84 4.80
C PHE A 169 -17.04 -16.59 3.39
N ALA A 170 -17.27 -17.64 2.60
CA ALA A 170 -17.86 -17.51 1.27
C ALA A 170 -19.26 -16.88 1.30
N LEU A 171 -20.10 -17.26 2.28
CA LEU A 171 -21.43 -16.66 2.47
C LEU A 171 -21.33 -15.18 2.85
N ALA A 172 -20.42 -14.83 3.77
CA ALA A 172 -20.23 -13.46 4.21
C ALA A 172 -19.78 -12.53 3.06
N LEU A 173 -18.86 -13.00 2.19
CA LEU A 173 -18.46 -12.25 0.99
C LEU A 173 -19.64 -11.99 0.04
N ASN A 174 -20.48 -13.01 -0.19
CA ASN A 174 -21.66 -12.89 -1.04
C ASN A 174 -22.74 -11.98 -0.46
N SER A 175 -22.85 -11.91 0.87
CA SER A 175 -23.82 -11.07 1.57
C SER A 175 -23.29 -9.66 1.90
N ALA A 176 -22.03 -9.37 1.62
CA ALA A 176 -21.42 -8.08 1.96
C ALA A 176 -22.17 -6.91 1.30
N VAL A 177 -22.34 -5.85 2.09
CA VAL A 177 -22.93 -4.55 1.76
C VAL A 177 -22.03 -3.43 2.30
N PRO A 178 -22.14 -2.16 1.85
CA PRO A 178 -21.36 -1.05 2.42
C PRO A 178 -21.32 -1.07 3.96
N GLY A 179 -20.13 -0.89 4.53
CA GLY A 179 -19.90 -0.91 5.99
C GLY A 179 -19.80 -2.30 6.62
N SER A 180 -19.98 -3.39 5.85
CA SER A 180 -19.78 -4.75 6.38
C SER A 180 -18.35 -4.94 6.88
N THR A 181 -18.20 -5.45 8.11
CA THR A 181 -16.91 -5.89 8.66
C THR A 181 -16.96 -7.39 8.88
N ILE A 182 -16.27 -8.14 8.04
CA ILE A 182 -16.15 -9.61 8.09
C ILE A 182 -14.86 -9.93 8.86
N VAL A 183 -15.00 -10.62 9.99
CA VAL A 183 -13.90 -10.93 10.91
C VAL A 183 -13.65 -12.44 10.91
N LEU A 184 -12.50 -12.84 10.37
CA LEU A 184 -12.06 -14.23 10.29
C LEU A 184 -11.39 -14.62 11.61
N ALA A 185 -11.97 -15.58 12.33
CA ALA A 185 -11.34 -16.21 13.48
C ALA A 185 -10.02 -16.90 13.11
N ASN A 186 -9.22 -17.24 14.13
CA ASN A 186 -7.98 -17.98 13.91
C ASN A 186 -8.29 -19.35 13.29
N GLY A 187 -7.60 -19.70 12.21
CA GLY A 187 -7.80 -20.98 11.55
C GLY A 187 -7.46 -21.00 10.06
N ASN A 188 -7.62 -22.18 9.48
CA ASN A 188 -7.38 -22.43 8.07
C ASN A 188 -8.69 -22.34 7.28
N TYR A 189 -8.75 -21.44 6.32
CA TYR A 189 -9.84 -21.27 5.36
C TYR A 189 -9.44 -21.95 4.06
N ALA A 190 -9.61 -23.28 4.04
CA ALA A 190 -9.22 -24.13 2.92
C ALA A 190 -10.43 -24.59 2.10
N GLN A 191 -10.28 -24.57 0.77
CA GLN A 191 -11.20 -25.16 -0.20
C GLN A 191 -10.45 -25.39 -1.53
N THR A 192 -11.09 -26.02 -2.52
CA THR A 192 -10.47 -26.28 -3.84
C THR A 192 -10.65 -25.13 -4.82
N THR A 193 -11.67 -24.30 -4.61
CA THR A 193 -12.03 -23.14 -5.43
C THR A 193 -11.69 -21.83 -4.74
N GLU A 194 -11.76 -20.72 -5.46
CA GLU A 194 -11.48 -19.39 -4.94
C GLU A 194 -12.64 -18.87 -4.08
N PHE A 195 -12.32 -18.09 -3.04
CA PHE A 195 -13.25 -17.17 -2.44
C PHE A 195 -13.42 -15.98 -3.38
N VAL A 196 -14.66 -15.70 -3.77
CA VAL A 196 -14.94 -14.64 -4.73
C VAL A 196 -15.84 -13.60 -4.08
N ILE A 197 -15.42 -12.35 -4.12
CA ILE A 197 -16.28 -11.19 -3.89
C ILE A 197 -16.46 -10.48 -5.22
N ASN A 198 -17.70 -10.42 -5.70
CA ASN A 198 -18.02 -9.91 -7.04
C ASN A 198 -19.15 -8.89 -6.98
N GLY A 199 -18.98 -7.74 -7.65
CA GLY A 199 -20.01 -6.70 -7.72
C GLY A 199 -20.30 -6.02 -6.38
N LYS A 200 -19.36 -6.07 -5.43
CA LYS A 200 -19.56 -5.51 -4.08
C LYS A 200 -18.85 -4.18 -3.96
N ASN A 201 -19.59 -3.15 -3.61
CA ASN A 201 -19.10 -1.78 -3.60
C ASN A 201 -19.39 -1.19 -2.22
N GLY A 202 -18.33 -1.00 -1.43
CA GLY A 202 -18.40 -0.12 -0.26
C GLY A 202 -18.40 1.35 -0.68
N THR A 203 -18.28 2.23 0.30
CA THR A 203 -18.02 3.66 0.06
C THR A 203 -16.77 4.08 0.83
N THR A 204 -16.23 5.27 0.54
CA THR A 204 -15.10 5.82 1.29
C THR A 204 -15.41 5.95 2.79
N SER A 205 -16.65 6.32 3.14
CA SER A 205 -17.11 6.42 4.54
C SER A 205 -17.48 5.07 5.16
N SER A 206 -17.93 4.11 4.35
CA SER A 206 -18.40 2.80 4.79
C SER A 206 -17.81 1.70 3.90
N PRO A 207 -16.49 1.46 3.96
CA PRO A 207 -15.87 0.41 3.15
C PRO A 207 -16.29 -0.96 3.66
N ILE A 208 -16.22 -1.97 2.79
CA ILE A 208 -16.33 -3.36 3.20
C ILE A 208 -14.96 -3.79 3.74
N ARG A 209 -14.91 -4.35 4.95
CA ARG A 209 -13.67 -4.84 5.58
C ARG A 209 -13.68 -6.35 5.65
N ILE A 210 -12.60 -6.97 5.22
CA ILE A 210 -12.31 -8.40 5.36
C ILE A 210 -11.04 -8.48 6.20
N LYS A 211 -11.13 -8.89 7.46
CA LYS A 211 -9.97 -8.89 8.35
C LYS A 211 -9.83 -10.13 9.20
N ALA A 212 -8.59 -10.46 9.57
CA ALA A 212 -8.35 -11.43 10.63
C ALA A 212 -8.73 -10.84 12.00
N ALA A 213 -9.25 -11.69 12.88
CA ALA A 213 -9.44 -11.35 14.29
C ALA A 213 -8.09 -11.10 14.98
N ASN A 214 -7.10 -11.96 14.69
CA ASN A 214 -5.72 -11.79 15.09
C ASN A 214 -4.84 -11.85 13.84
N GLN A 215 -4.02 -10.82 13.63
CA GLN A 215 -3.20 -10.67 12.44
C GLN A 215 -2.35 -11.92 12.17
N GLY A 216 -2.36 -12.40 10.93
CA GLY A 216 -1.62 -13.57 10.45
C GLY A 216 -2.21 -14.92 10.87
N GLN A 217 -3.24 -14.95 11.73
CA GLN A 217 -3.83 -16.19 12.26
C GLN A 217 -5.03 -16.71 11.46
N ALA A 218 -5.60 -15.91 10.56
CA ALA A 218 -6.58 -16.37 9.57
C ALA A 218 -5.87 -16.69 8.24
N ILE A 219 -5.78 -17.97 7.91
CA ILE A 219 -4.92 -18.50 6.85
C ILE A 219 -5.73 -18.95 5.65
N ILE A 220 -5.62 -18.25 4.51
CA ILE A 220 -6.12 -18.70 3.21
C ILE A 220 -5.18 -19.80 2.71
N SER A 221 -5.69 -21.03 2.57
CA SER A 221 -4.86 -22.23 2.34
C SER A 221 -5.54 -23.27 1.44
N GLY A 222 -4.87 -24.40 1.17
CA GLY A 222 -5.36 -25.40 0.23
C GLY A 222 -5.33 -24.87 -1.21
N GLY A 223 -6.32 -25.22 -2.03
CA GLY A 223 -6.49 -24.64 -3.38
C GLY A 223 -7.27 -23.33 -3.38
N ALA A 224 -7.52 -22.73 -2.21
CA ALA A 224 -8.25 -21.48 -2.09
C ALA A 224 -7.40 -20.30 -2.55
N ALA A 225 -8.07 -19.24 -2.97
CA ALA A 225 -7.47 -17.92 -3.23
C ALA A 225 -8.54 -16.88 -2.90
N LEU A 226 -8.19 -15.60 -2.88
CA LEU A 226 -9.17 -14.52 -2.81
C LEU A 226 -9.21 -13.78 -4.15
N GLN A 227 -10.40 -13.66 -4.74
CA GLN A 227 -10.62 -12.86 -5.94
C GLN A 227 -11.62 -11.76 -5.65
N ILE A 228 -11.20 -10.51 -5.88
CA ILE A 228 -12.02 -9.31 -5.79
C ILE A 228 -12.31 -8.86 -7.22
N LYS A 229 -13.59 -8.92 -7.62
CA LYS A 229 -14.03 -8.68 -9.00
C LYS A 229 -15.08 -7.59 -9.08
N ASN A 230 -14.96 -6.67 -10.05
CA ASN A 230 -15.98 -5.64 -10.31
C ASN A 230 -16.45 -4.92 -9.04
N SER A 231 -15.53 -4.65 -8.13
CA SER A 231 -15.83 -4.24 -6.76
C SER A 231 -15.04 -3.01 -6.38
N SER A 232 -15.49 -2.29 -5.35
CA SER A 232 -14.80 -1.08 -4.89
C SER A 232 -14.88 -0.84 -3.40
N ASN A 233 -13.93 -0.05 -2.88
CA ASN A 233 -13.88 0.35 -1.46
C ASN A 233 -13.90 -0.86 -0.51
N ILE A 234 -13.00 -1.81 -0.76
CA ILE A 234 -12.81 -3.00 0.09
C ILE A 234 -11.43 -2.92 0.74
N ILE A 235 -11.35 -3.26 2.01
CA ILE A 235 -10.09 -3.37 2.76
C ILE A 235 -9.88 -4.84 3.12
N VAL A 236 -8.75 -5.42 2.72
CA VAL A 236 -8.28 -6.75 3.11
C VAL A 236 -7.13 -6.58 4.10
N GLU A 237 -7.34 -7.01 5.34
CA GLU A 237 -6.45 -6.69 6.45
C GLU A 237 -6.05 -7.92 7.29
N GLY A 238 -4.75 -8.09 7.53
CA GLY A 238 -4.27 -9.01 8.56
C GLY A 238 -4.37 -10.49 8.22
N LEU A 239 -4.64 -10.87 6.98
CA LEU A 239 -4.72 -12.27 6.55
C LEU A 239 -3.32 -12.86 6.28
N LYS A 240 -3.23 -14.19 6.31
CA LYS A 240 -2.08 -14.93 5.76
C LYS A 240 -2.50 -15.71 4.52
N PHE A 241 -1.78 -15.51 3.41
CA PHE A 241 -1.94 -16.29 2.20
C PHE A 241 -0.86 -17.37 2.14
N ALA A 242 -1.28 -18.64 2.20
CA ALA A 242 -0.42 -19.82 2.17
C ALA A 242 -1.02 -20.92 1.28
N ASN A 243 -1.78 -20.52 0.27
CA ASN A 243 -2.46 -21.43 -0.64
C ASN A 243 -1.51 -22.03 -1.69
N LEU A 244 -1.98 -23.07 -2.37
CA LEU A 244 -1.27 -23.88 -3.35
C LEU A 244 -1.73 -23.57 -4.76
N GLY A 245 -0.78 -23.39 -5.69
CA GLY A 245 -1.04 -23.48 -7.13
C GLY A 245 -1.86 -22.35 -7.76
N LYS A 246 -2.29 -21.35 -6.98
CA LYS A 246 -3.14 -20.25 -7.45
C LYS A 246 -2.67 -18.91 -6.91
N THR A 247 -2.90 -17.86 -7.68
CA THR A 247 -2.66 -16.48 -7.23
C THR A 247 -3.41 -16.24 -5.93
N GLY A 248 -2.69 -15.87 -4.88
CA GLY A 248 -3.26 -15.72 -3.54
C GLY A 248 -4.33 -14.64 -3.48
N LEU A 249 -4.07 -13.51 -4.15
CA LEU A 249 -5.02 -12.41 -4.29
C LEU A 249 -5.08 -11.87 -5.72
N LEU A 250 -6.28 -11.88 -6.31
CA LEU A 250 -6.59 -11.25 -7.59
C LEU A 250 -7.48 -10.03 -7.38
N LEU A 251 -7.07 -8.87 -7.90
CA LEU A 251 -7.90 -7.68 -8.08
C LEU A 251 -8.24 -7.56 -9.57
N ASP A 252 -9.49 -7.80 -9.94
CA ASP A 252 -9.93 -7.83 -11.34
C ASP A 252 -11.07 -6.83 -11.57
N GLY A 253 -10.80 -5.80 -12.35
CA GLY A 253 -11.73 -4.69 -12.61
C GLY A 253 -12.26 -4.04 -11.33
N SER A 254 -11.38 -3.89 -10.34
CA SER A 254 -11.73 -3.42 -9.01
C SER A 254 -10.85 -2.23 -8.62
N ASN A 255 -11.44 -1.27 -7.91
CA ASN A 255 -10.79 0.00 -7.60
C ASN A 255 -11.00 0.42 -6.14
N ASN A 256 -10.15 1.32 -5.64
CA ASN A 256 -10.19 1.73 -4.23
C ASN A 256 -10.09 0.51 -3.28
N ILE A 257 -9.36 -0.52 -3.68
CA ILE A 257 -9.10 -1.69 -2.85
C ILE A 257 -7.84 -1.42 -2.04
N ARG A 258 -7.88 -1.65 -0.72
CA ARG A 258 -6.71 -1.58 0.15
C ARG A 258 -6.33 -2.98 0.62
N VAL A 259 -5.15 -3.45 0.24
CA VAL A 259 -4.55 -4.70 0.69
C VAL A 259 -3.48 -4.34 1.71
N THR A 260 -3.78 -4.51 2.99
CA THR A 260 -2.92 -4.01 4.05
C THR A 260 -2.61 -4.99 5.15
N ARG A 261 -1.40 -4.96 5.71
CA ARG A 261 -1.07 -5.70 6.93
C ARG A 261 -1.18 -7.23 6.79
N ASN A 262 -1.07 -7.76 5.57
CA ASN A 262 -1.15 -9.20 5.28
C ASN A 262 0.25 -9.82 5.15
N SER A 263 0.34 -11.14 5.30
CA SER A 263 1.56 -11.91 4.93
C SER A 263 1.25 -12.85 3.78
N PHE A 264 2.08 -12.81 2.75
CA PHE A 264 2.06 -13.72 1.62
C PHE A 264 3.27 -14.64 1.71
N ALA A 265 3.00 -15.93 1.85
CA ALA A 265 3.99 -17.00 1.93
C ALA A 265 3.38 -18.25 1.27
N LEU A 266 3.03 -18.12 -0.02
CA LEU A 266 2.40 -19.20 -0.77
C LEU A 266 3.37 -20.39 -0.88
N LEU A 267 2.80 -21.59 -0.83
CA LEU A 267 3.58 -22.81 -0.89
C LEU A 267 4.16 -23.00 -2.31
N PRO A 268 5.46 -23.30 -2.45
CA PRO A 268 6.08 -23.51 -3.75
C PRO A 268 5.38 -24.58 -4.56
N THR A 269 5.21 -24.30 -5.85
CA THR A 269 4.61 -25.21 -6.82
C THR A 269 5.67 -25.89 -7.68
N GLY A 270 6.87 -25.30 -7.77
CA GLY A 270 7.90 -25.69 -8.74
C GLY A 270 7.60 -25.19 -10.16
N ALA A 271 6.60 -24.33 -10.32
CA ALA A 271 6.18 -23.74 -11.59
C ALA A 271 6.02 -22.21 -11.45
N GLY A 272 5.52 -21.54 -12.49
CA GLY A 272 5.23 -20.11 -12.47
C GLY A 272 3.99 -19.79 -11.64
N LEU A 273 4.09 -18.81 -10.74
CA LEU A 273 3.00 -18.38 -9.88
C LEU A 273 3.09 -16.89 -9.52
N ILE A 274 2.10 -16.12 -9.96
CA ILE A 274 1.87 -14.74 -9.51
C ILE A 274 1.18 -14.78 -8.15
N TRP A 275 1.67 -14.05 -7.14
CA TRP A 275 1.07 -14.05 -5.80
C TRP A 275 -0.06 -13.02 -5.65
N LEU A 276 0.16 -11.80 -6.14
CA LEU A 276 -0.83 -10.74 -6.20
C LEU A 276 -0.95 -10.21 -7.63
N GLN A 277 -2.13 -10.32 -8.21
CA GLN A 277 -2.41 -9.84 -9.57
C GLN A 277 -3.39 -8.67 -9.55
N VAL A 278 -3.08 -7.63 -10.32
CA VAL A 278 -4.00 -6.52 -10.65
C VAL A 278 -4.31 -6.56 -12.14
N SER A 279 -5.59 -6.64 -12.49
CA SER A 279 -6.07 -6.72 -13.87
C SER A 279 -7.47 -6.14 -14.03
N GLY A 280 -7.99 -6.19 -15.26
CA GLY A 280 -9.40 -5.97 -15.58
C GLY A 280 -9.79 -4.50 -15.78
N VAL A 281 -10.88 -4.30 -16.51
CA VAL A 281 -11.42 -2.98 -16.86
C VAL A 281 -11.86 -2.26 -15.59
N ASN A 282 -11.59 -0.95 -15.50
CA ASN A 282 -11.94 -0.11 -14.35
C ASN A 282 -11.16 -0.44 -13.06
N SER A 283 -9.99 -1.06 -13.20
CA SER A 283 -9.01 -1.20 -12.12
C SER A 283 -8.21 0.09 -11.96
N HIS A 284 -8.23 0.69 -10.77
CA HIS A 284 -7.52 1.92 -10.45
C HIS A 284 -7.54 2.24 -8.94
N HIS A 285 -6.68 3.15 -8.47
CA HIS A 285 -6.67 3.66 -7.09
C HIS A 285 -6.62 2.56 -6.01
N ASN A 286 -5.99 1.43 -6.32
CA ASN A 286 -5.73 0.35 -5.38
C ASN A 286 -4.47 0.69 -4.56
N ARG A 287 -4.46 0.29 -3.29
CA ARG A 287 -3.35 0.50 -2.38
C ARG A 287 -2.89 -0.83 -1.81
N ILE A 288 -1.63 -1.18 -2.03
CA ILE A 288 -0.98 -2.38 -1.48
C ILE A 288 0.05 -1.89 -0.48
N ASP A 289 -0.26 -1.96 0.81
CA ASP A 289 0.55 -1.33 1.84
C ASP A 289 0.82 -2.17 3.09
N HIS A 290 1.97 -2.02 3.74
CA HIS A 290 2.27 -2.72 5.01
C HIS A 290 2.15 -4.25 4.91
N ASN A 291 2.44 -4.86 3.76
CA ASN A 291 2.40 -6.32 3.63
C ASN A 291 3.81 -6.92 3.73
N ASP A 292 3.86 -8.17 4.14
CA ASP A 292 5.04 -9.03 4.12
C ASP A 292 4.94 -9.98 2.92
N PHE A 293 5.95 -9.99 2.07
CA PHE A 293 6.00 -10.76 0.82
C PHE A 293 7.30 -11.55 0.75
N GLY A 294 7.24 -12.85 1.06
CA GLY A 294 8.38 -13.74 0.90
C GLY A 294 8.45 -14.84 1.95
N PRO A 295 9.38 -15.80 1.80
CA PRO A 295 10.24 -16.02 0.63
C PRO A 295 9.49 -16.65 -0.56
N LYS A 296 9.96 -16.44 -1.80
CA LYS A 296 9.37 -17.01 -3.03
C LYS A 296 10.40 -17.67 -3.93
N SER A 297 10.17 -18.95 -4.27
CA SER A 297 11.05 -19.71 -5.18
C SER A 297 10.51 -19.94 -6.59
N ASP A 298 9.20 -19.97 -6.73
CA ASP A 298 8.50 -20.13 -8.01
C ASP A 298 8.85 -19.00 -8.99
N THR A 299 8.75 -19.26 -10.29
CA THR A 299 8.84 -18.21 -11.33
C THR A 299 7.54 -17.40 -11.41
N GLU A 300 7.45 -16.50 -12.39
CA GLU A 300 6.51 -15.38 -12.50
C GLU A 300 6.67 -14.30 -11.41
N PRO A 301 6.21 -13.05 -11.67
CA PRO A 301 6.36 -11.98 -10.72
C PRO A 301 5.65 -12.24 -9.40
N LEU A 302 6.16 -11.67 -8.31
CA LEU A 302 5.43 -11.70 -7.05
C LEU A 302 4.17 -10.81 -7.11
N ILE A 303 4.31 -9.54 -7.51
CA ILE A 303 3.19 -8.65 -7.88
C ILE A 303 3.19 -8.43 -9.39
N ALA A 304 2.05 -8.65 -10.06
CA ALA A 304 1.91 -8.42 -11.50
C ALA A 304 0.70 -7.57 -11.86
N TYR A 305 0.93 -6.55 -12.68
CA TYR A 305 -0.09 -5.74 -13.34
C TYR A 305 -0.28 -6.24 -14.76
N GLN A 306 -1.35 -7.01 -14.98
CA GLN A 306 -1.60 -7.70 -16.26
C GLN A 306 -2.44 -6.87 -17.24
N GLY A 307 -3.00 -5.74 -16.78
CA GLY A 307 -3.86 -4.87 -17.58
C GLY A 307 -5.29 -5.39 -17.75
N ASP A 308 -6.06 -4.72 -18.60
CA ASP A 308 -7.49 -4.95 -18.79
C ASP A 308 -7.85 -5.77 -20.03
N ASN A 309 -6.84 -6.30 -20.74
CA ASN A 309 -6.94 -6.94 -22.05
C ASN A 309 -7.46 -6.03 -23.19
N ASN A 310 -7.54 -4.71 -22.97
CA ASN A 310 -7.96 -3.71 -23.96
C ASN A 310 -6.91 -2.60 -24.15
N GLY A 311 -5.64 -2.89 -23.81
CA GLY A 311 -4.54 -1.95 -23.99
C GLY A 311 -4.29 -1.01 -22.81
N HIS A 312 -4.97 -1.21 -21.67
CA HIS A 312 -4.82 -0.35 -20.51
C HIS A 312 -4.27 -1.08 -19.27
N ILE A 313 -3.38 -0.40 -18.57
CA ILE A 313 -2.93 -0.79 -17.22
C ILE A 313 -3.86 -0.17 -16.17
N SER A 314 -3.92 -0.76 -14.98
CA SER A 314 -4.51 -0.11 -13.80
C SER A 314 -3.81 1.23 -13.51
N GLN A 315 -4.59 2.22 -13.05
CA GLN A 315 -4.12 3.59 -12.89
C GLN A 315 -4.16 4.11 -11.45
N TYR A 316 -3.21 4.97 -11.09
CA TYR A 316 -3.13 5.64 -9.78
C TYR A 316 -3.06 4.67 -8.59
N ASP A 317 -2.57 3.46 -8.81
CA ASP A 317 -2.32 2.50 -7.75
C ASP A 317 -1.06 2.89 -6.96
N VAL A 318 -1.04 2.54 -5.67
CA VAL A 318 0.06 2.82 -4.75
C VAL A 318 0.56 1.53 -4.10
N ILE A 319 1.86 1.29 -4.17
CA ILE A 319 2.55 0.19 -3.47
C ILE A 319 3.52 0.80 -2.47
N GLU A 320 3.27 0.65 -1.17
CA GLU A 320 4.09 1.31 -0.14
C GLU A 320 4.22 0.62 1.21
N TYR A 321 5.33 0.86 1.92
CA TYR A 321 5.60 0.27 3.23
C TYR A 321 5.57 -1.26 3.24
N ASN A 322 5.78 -1.92 2.09
CA ASN A 322 5.84 -3.38 2.03
C ASN A 322 7.27 -3.88 2.26
N TYR A 323 7.38 -5.06 2.86
CA TYR A 323 8.62 -5.79 3.00
C TYR A 323 8.66 -6.92 1.97
N PHE A 324 9.53 -6.79 0.97
CA PHE A 324 9.80 -7.84 -0.02
C PHE A 324 11.12 -8.51 0.32
N HIS A 325 11.11 -9.83 0.49
CA HIS A 325 12.32 -10.54 0.88
C HIS A 325 12.43 -11.97 0.35
N GLY A 326 13.67 -12.44 0.23
CA GLY A 326 13.97 -13.84 -0.05
C GLY A 326 13.35 -14.34 -1.35
N ILE A 327 13.48 -13.56 -2.42
CA ILE A 327 13.00 -13.94 -3.75
C ILE A 327 14.15 -14.60 -4.49
N GLY A 328 14.06 -15.89 -4.77
CA GLY A 328 15.19 -16.63 -5.35
C GLY A 328 14.94 -18.13 -5.37
N PRO A 329 15.78 -18.93 -6.04
CA PRO A 329 17.07 -18.56 -6.60
C PRO A 329 16.95 -17.77 -7.91
N TRP A 330 18.08 -17.20 -8.32
CA TRP A 330 18.24 -16.50 -9.58
C TRP A 330 17.80 -17.35 -10.79
N VAL A 331 17.10 -16.70 -11.72
CA VAL A 331 16.81 -17.20 -13.07
C VAL A 331 17.07 -16.10 -14.08
N ASP A 332 17.25 -16.46 -15.36
CA ASP A 332 17.55 -15.47 -16.40
C ASP A 332 16.39 -14.50 -16.69
N ASN A 333 15.14 -14.92 -16.46
CA ASN A 333 13.95 -14.13 -16.75
C ASN A 333 12.69 -14.69 -16.06
N GLY A 334 11.77 -13.80 -15.70
CA GLY A 334 10.42 -14.15 -15.29
C GLY A 334 10.32 -14.48 -13.81
N LYS A 335 10.99 -13.71 -12.95
CA LYS A 335 10.85 -13.80 -11.48
C LYS A 335 10.94 -12.40 -10.84
N GLU A 336 10.38 -11.40 -11.52
CA GLU A 336 10.37 -10.03 -11.01
C GLU A 336 9.73 -9.95 -9.61
N THR A 337 10.21 -9.09 -8.72
CA THR A 337 9.46 -8.84 -7.47
C THR A 337 8.18 -8.06 -7.80
N ILE A 338 8.29 -7.03 -8.65
CA ILE A 338 7.14 -6.28 -9.15
C ILE A 338 7.24 -6.14 -10.67
N ARG A 339 6.19 -6.52 -11.39
CA ARG A 339 6.01 -6.23 -12.82
C ARG A 339 4.84 -5.26 -13.03
N LEU A 340 5.15 -4.01 -13.39
CA LEU A 340 4.17 -2.93 -13.54
C LEU A 340 3.78 -2.75 -15.02
N GLY A 341 3.07 -3.75 -15.55
CA GLY A 341 2.55 -3.79 -16.92
C GLY A 341 3.12 -4.93 -17.75
N LEU A 342 2.83 -4.89 -19.05
CA LEU A 342 3.31 -5.85 -20.06
C LEU A 342 3.76 -5.08 -21.30
N SER A 343 4.56 -5.70 -22.16
CA SER A 343 4.99 -5.08 -23.43
C SER A 343 3.80 -4.57 -24.26
N GLY A 344 2.75 -5.39 -24.38
CA GLY A 344 1.53 -5.08 -25.15
C GLY A 344 0.71 -3.89 -24.63
N ILE A 345 0.92 -3.47 -23.38
CA ILE A 345 0.24 -2.32 -22.76
C ILE A 345 1.21 -1.22 -22.35
N SER A 346 2.46 -1.28 -22.82
CA SER A 346 3.56 -0.44 -22.33
C SER A 346 3.40 1.06 -22.63
N LEU A 347 2.66 1.39 -23.68
CA LEU A 347 2.33 2.77 -24.04
C LEU A 347 1.20 3.36 -23.20
N SER A 348 0.54 2.54 -22.37
CA SER A 348 -0.51 2.97 -21.46
C SER A 348 0.05 3.73 -20.26
N ASN A 349 -0.63 4.80 -19.85
CA ASN A 349 -0.25 5.59 -18.69
C ASN A 349 -0.80 4.94 -17.42
N GLY A 350 0.08 4.61 -16.48
CA GLY A 350 -0.29 4.08 -15.18
C GLY A 350 -0.48 5.17 -14.12
N TYR A 351 0.39 6.19 -14.07
CA TYR A 351 0.40 7.13 -12.94
C TYR A 351 0.53 6.43 -11.57
N ASN A 352 1.05 5.20 -11.57
CA ASN A 352 1.18 4.38 -10.37
C ASN A 352 2.42 4.82 -9.59
N THR A 353 2.37 4.67 -8.27
CA THR A 353 3.46 5.06 -7.36
C THR A 353 3.95 3.85 -6.56
N ILE A 354 5.25 3.56 -6.65
CA ILE A 354 5.93 2.59 -5.80
C ILE A 354 6.84 3.38 -4.86
N GLN A 355 6.51 3.41 -3.57
CA GLN A 355 7.24 4.24 -2.61
C GLN A 355 7.43 3.61 -1.24
N TYR A 356 8.49 3.97 -0.54
CA TYR A 356 8.72 3.53 0.84
C TYR A 356 8.66 2.00 1.03
N ASN A 357 9.14 1.21 0.07
CA ASN A 357 9.25 -0.25 0.23
C ASN A 357 10.69 -0.67 0.47
N LEU A 358 10.86 -1.78 1.21
CA LEU A 358 12.15 -2.45 1.40
C LEU A 358 12.19 -3.72 0.56
N PHE A 359 13.18 -3.81 -0.32
CA PHE A 359 13.54 -4.99 -1.10
C PHE A 359 14.85 -5.55 -0.53
N GLU A 360 14.82 -6.71 0.12
CA GLU A 360 15.97 -7.32 0.78
C GLU A 360 16.20 -8.76 0.29
N ASN A 361 17.35 -9.05 -0.32
CA ASN A 361 17.63 -10.33 -0.97
C ASN A 361 16.54 -10.71 -2.01
N CYS A 362 16.18 -9.75 -2.85
CA CYS A 362 15.24 -9.92 -3.96
C CYS A 362 15.95 -10.47 -5.21
N ASP A 363 16.58 -11.63 -5.07
CA ASP A 363 17.56 -12.21 -5.99
C ASP A 363 16.95 -13.08 -7.10
N GLY A 364 15.77 -12.72 -7.56
CA GLY A 364 14.97 -13.57 -8.45
C GLY A 364 15.52 -13.61 -9.87
N GLU A 365 15.91 -12.45 -10.41
CA GLU A 365 16.32 -12.23 -11.80
C GLU A 365 16.90 -10.80 -11.96
N PRO A 366 17.36 -10.37 -13.15
CA PRO A 366 17.90 -9.02 -13.35
C PRO A 366 16.93 -7.86 -13.02
N GLU A 367 15.61 -8.06 -13.13
CA GLU A 367 14.61 -7.01 -12.89
C GLU A 367 13.89 -7.22 -11.54
N ILE A 368 14.37 -6.60 -10.46
CA ILE A 368 13.65 -6.58 -9.16
C ILE A 368 12.29 -5.89 -9.34
N VAL A 369 12.32 -4.67 -9.90
CA VAL A 369 11.13 -3.94 -10.31
C VAL A 369 11.22 -3.69 -11.81
N SER A 370 10.28 -4.24 -12.56
CA SER A 370 10.18 -4.08 -14.01
C SER A 370 8.98 -3.21 -14.38
N VAL A 371 9.26 -1.95 -14.70
CA VAL A 371 8.25 -0.98 -15.15
C VAL A 371 8.02 -1.17 -16.65
N LYS A 372 6.81 -1.60 -17.00
CA LYS A 372 6.38 -1.91 -18.37
C LYS A 372 5.14 -1.09 -18.74
N SER A 373 5.14 0.18 -18.35
CA SER A 373 4.07 1.18 -18.60
C SER A 373 4.63 2.60 -18.45
N SER A 374 3.81 3.61 -18.74
CA SER A 374 4.24 5.01 -18.82
C SER A 374 3.74 5.87 -17.65
N ASN A 375 4.39 7.01 -17.42
CA ASN A 375 4.01 8.04 -16.43
C ASN A 375 3.95 7.57 -14.97
N ASN A 376 4.73 6.56 -14.59
CA ASN A 376 4.79 6.05 -13.22
C ASN A 376 5.89 6.76 -12.39
N THR A 377 5.79 6.62 -11.07
CA THR A 377 6.79 7.09 -10.11
C THR A 377 7.30 5.95 -9.24
N VAL A 378 8.62 5.78 -9.12
CA VAL A 378 9.26 4.88 -8.15
C VAL A 378 10.22 5.71 -7.29
N ARG A 379 9.89 5.88 -6.01
CA ARG A 379 10.63 6.81 -5.14
C ARG A 379 10.82 6.34 -3.71
N TYR A 380 11.89 6.78 -3.04
CA TYR A 380 12.07 6.54 -1.60
C TYR A 380 12.03 5.06 -1.19
N ASN A 381 12.36 4.15 -2.12
CA ASN A 381 12.48 2.73 -1.82
C ASN A 381 13.92 2.39 -1.44
N THR A 382 14.10 1.30 -0.69
CA THR A 382 15.41 0.76 -0.33
C THR A 382 15.58 -0.61 -0.97
N PHE A 383 16.60 -0.75 -1.81
CA PHE A 383 17.07 -2.01 -2.38
C PHE A 383 18.34 -2.38 -1.61
N LYS A 384 18.29 -3.45 -0.84
CA LYS A 384 19.36 -3.84 0.08
C LYS A 384 19.81 -5.26 -0.25
N THR A 385 21.11 -5.44 -0.46
CA THR A 385 21.76 -6.74 -0.72
C THR A 385 20.94 -7.60 -1.68
N SER A 386 20.56 -7.01 -2.82
CA SER A 386 19.62 -7.63 -3.77
C SER A 386 20.24 -7.68 -5.16
N LYS A 387 20.18 -8.86 -5.78
CA LYS A 387 20.61 -9.09 -7.15
C LYS A 387 19.56 -8.57 -8.13
N GLY A 388 20.00 -7.86 -9.16
CA GLY A 388 19.14 -7.15 -10.11
C GLY A 388 18.97 -5.68 -9.74
N GLY A 389 17.98 -5.01 -10.34
CA GLY A 389 17.72 -3.59 -10.09
C GLY A 389 16.33 -3.11 -10.52
N LEU A 390 16.18 -1.78 -10.59
CA LEU A 390 14.98 -1.10 -11.08
C LEU A 390 15.10 -0.85 -12.58
N THR A 391 14.27 -1.50 -13.38
CA THR A 391 14.30 -1.38 -14.84
C THR A 391 13.04 -0.72 -15.39
N SER A 392 13.20 0.43 -16.06
CA SER A 392 12.20 0.95 -17.00
C SER A 392 12.28 0.14 -18.29
N ARG A 393 11.66 -1.04 -18.26
CA ARG A 393 11.81 -2.04 -19.31
C ARG A 393 11.05 -1.67 -20.57
N HIS A 394 9.88 -1.04 -20.41
CA HIS A 394 9.08 -0.44 -21.48
C HIS A 394 8.36 0.81 -20.98
N GLY A 395 7.70 1.54 -21.90
CA GLY A 395 6.95 2.76 -21.58
C GLY A 395 7.83 4.00 -21.46
N HIS A 396 7.21 5.14 -21.15
CA HIS A 396 7.80 6.47 -21.27
C HIS A 396 7.48 7.36 -20.07
N ASN A 397 8.24 8.44 -19.91
CA ASN A 397 7.99 9.52 -18.94
C ASN A 397 7.86 9.02 -17.48
N ASN A 398 8.57 7.95 -17.12
CA ASN A 398 8.64 7.46 -15.74
C ASN A 398 9.67 8.28 -14.94
N SER A 399 9.39 8.48 -13.64
CA SER A 399 10.27 9.17 -12.70
C SER A 399 10.80 8.22 -11.62
N PHE A 400 12.11 8.19 -11.44
CA PHE A 400 12.82 7.32 -10.50
C PHE A 400 13.71 8.17 -9.59
N TYR A 401 13.30 8.40 -8.34
CA TYR A 401 14.02 9.35 -7.50
C TYR A 401 14.05 9.08 -6.01
N GLY A 402 15.10 9.54 -5.33
CA GLY A 402 15.22 9.37 -3.88
C GLY A 402 15.33 7.91 -3.44
N ASN A 403 15.64 6.97 -4.33
CA ASN A 403 15.79 5.56 -3.95
C ASN A 403 17.21 5.30 -3.45
N PHE A 404 17.32 4.37 -2.49
CA PHE A 404 18.59 3.89 -1.93
C PHE A 404 18.88 2.49 -2.48
N PHE A 405 20.02 2.32 -3.15
CA PHE A 405 20.53 1.02 -3.60
C PHE A 405 21.81 0.71 -2.81
N LEU A 406 21.75 -0.28 -1.93
CA LEU A 406 22.77 -0.60 -0.95
C LEU A 406 23.22 -2.04 -1.18
N GLY A 407 24.24 -2.20 -2.02
CA GLY A 407 24.92 -3.47 -2.24
C GLY A 407 25.94 -3.77 -1.14
N ASP A 408 26.52 -4.97 -1.19
CA ASP A 408 27.63 -5.35 -0.32
C ASP A 408 29.01 -5.26 -1.01
N GLY A 409 29.02 -5.04 -2.33
CA GLY A 409 30.21 -4.92 -3.15
C GLY A 409 30.91 -6.25 -3.42
N VAL A 410 30.27 -7.37 -3.05
CA VAL A 410 30.80 -8.73 -3.12
C VAL A 410 29.89 -9.61 -3.98
N GLU A 411 28.59 -9.62 -3.69
CA GLU A 411 27.61 -10.43 -4.42
C GLU A 411 27.42 -9.90 -5.85
N SER A 412 27.46 -10.81 -6.81
CA SER A 412 27.33 -10.45 -8.22
C SER A 412 25.91 -10.02 -8.59
N GLU A 413 25.79 -9.31 -9.71
CA GLU A 413 24.52 -8.85 -10.28
C GLU A 413 23.76 -7.79 -9.46
N GLU A 414 24.32 -7.22 -8.40
CA GLU A 414 23.74 -6.08 -7.66
C GLU A 414 23.77 -4.81 -8.54
N GLY A 415 22.61 -4.40 -9.07
CA GLY A 415 22.48 -3.29 -10.01
C GLY A 415 21.60 -2.15 -9.50
N GLY A 416 21.67 -1.01 -10.18
CA GLY A 416 20.84 0.15 -9.87
C GLY A 416 19.67 0.32 -10.83
N ILE A 417 19.68 1.40 -11.61
CA ILE A 417 18.58 1.77 -12.52
C ILE A 417 18.96 1.54 -13.98
N ARG A 418 18.13 0.82 -14.74
CA ARG A 418 18.28 0.66 -16.20
C ARG A 418 17.06 1.20 -16.94
N ILE A 419 17.25 1.88 -18.06
CA ILE A 419 16.14 2.48 -18.82
C ILE A 419 16.16 2.22 -20.32
N TYR A 420 14.96 2.15 -20.87
CA TYR A 420 14.59 2.19 -22.30
C TYR A 420 13.41 3.13 -22.49
N GLY A 421 13.26 3.72 -23.68
CA GLY A 421 12.14 4.61 -23.98
C GLY A 421 12.40 6.09 -23.65
N ASN A 422 11.35 6.90 -23.73
CA ASN A 422 11.48 8.35 -23.82
C ASN A 422 11.22 9.06 -22.48
N ASP A 423 11.85 10.22 -22.31
CA ASP A 423 11.49 11.26 -21.32
C ASP A 423 11.59 10.83 -19.84
N HIS A 424 12.39 9.82 -19.53
CA HIS A 424 12.60 9.39 -18.14
C HIS A 424 13.34 10.42 -17.31
N LYS A 425 13.00 10.50 -16.02
CA LYS A 425 13.70 11.32 -15.03
C LYS A 425 14.30 10.41 -13.96
N ILE A 426 15.60 10.51 -13.74
CA ILE A 426 16.33 9.76 -12.71
C ILE A 426 17.07 10.76 -11.84
N TYR A 427 16.66 10.95 -10.58
CA TYR A 427 17.28 12.00 -9.75
C TYR A 427 17.31 11.72 -8.26
N ASN A 428 18.25 12.33 -7.54
CA ASN A 428 18.40 12.17 -6.08
C ASN A 428 18.52 10.72 -5.59
N ASN A 429 18.92 9.77 -6.43
CA ASN A 429 19.13 8.40 -5.99
C ASN A 429 20.53 8.25 -5.37
N TYR A 430 20.61 7.50 -4.28
CA TYR A 430 21.86 7.12 -3.63
C TYR A 430 22.16 5.65 -3.91
N MET A 431 23.37 5.35 -4.39
CA MET A 431 23.76 4.01 -4.81
C MET A 431 25.16 3.70 -4.29
N GLU A 432 25.32 2.62 -3.53
CA GLU A 432 26.58 2.29 -2.89
C GLU A 432 26.91 0.80 -3.01
N ASN A 433 28.19 0.51 -3.28
CA ASN A 433 28.77 -0.83 -3.35
C ASN A 433 28.05 -1.77 -4.33
N LEU A 434 27.57 -1.26 -5.47
CA LEU A 434 26.93 -2.10 -6.49
C LEU A 434 27.97 -2.82 -7.34
N THR A 435 27.74 -4.09 -7.65
CA THR A 435 28.65 -4.90 -8.49
C THR A 435 28.36 -4.79 -9.98
N GLU A 436 27.21 -4.23 -10.36
CA GLU A 436 26.83 -3.87 -11.73
C GLU A 436 26.75 -2.34 -11.94
N ALA A 437 26.34 -1.92 -13.14
CA ALA A 437 26.11 -0.51 -13.44
C ALA A 437 25.04 0.11 -12.51
N ALA A 438 25.41 1.21 -11.86
CA ALA A 438 24.53 1.95 -10.96
C ALA A 438 23.41 2.65 -11.76
N ILE A 439 23.73 3.31 -12.88
CA ILE A 439 22.72 3.82 -13.81
C ILE A 439 23.11 3.43 -15.24
N PHE A 440 22.19 2.80 -15.96
CA PHE A 440 22.38 2.39 -17.35
C PHE A 440 21.30 2.97 -18.27
N VAL A 441 21.70 3.99 -19.04
CA VAL A 441 20.94 4.54 -20.16
C VAL A 441 21.24 3.71 -21.39
N ASP A 442 20.48 2.65 -21.63
CA ASP A 442 20.86 1.62 -22.59
C ASP A 442 20.53 2.02 -24.05
N SER A 443 21.19 1.39 -25.01
CA SER A 443 20.82 1.46 -26.43
C SER A 443 19.57 0.62 -26.69
N GLY A 444 18.84 0.94 -27.77
CA GLY A 444 17.68 0.19 -28.23
C GLY A 444 17.96 -0.69 -29.45
N ASN A 445 17.08 -1.67 -29.67
CA ASN A 445 16.99 -2.46 -30.90
C ASN A 445 15.77 -2.06 -31.76
N TYR A 446 14.97 -1.10 -31.28
CA TYR A 446 13.87 -0.49 -32.00
C TYR A 446 13.83 1.02 -31.74
N ASP A 447 13.53 1.81 -32.77
CA ASP A 447 13.37 3.26 -32.67
C ASP A 447 11.90 3.63 -32.85
N GLY A 448 11.20 3.83 -31.73
CA GLY A 448 9.80 4.29 -31.72
C GLY A 448 9.62 5.78 -32.06
N GLY A 449 10.71 6.45 -32.44
CA GLY A 449 10.73 7.87 -32.76
C GLY A 449 10.73 8.77 -31.52
N THR A 450 11.02 10.05 -31.75
CA THR A 450 11.11 11.06 -30.69
C THR A 450 9.79 11.25 -29.94
N GLY A 451 8.65 10.95 -30.56
CA GLY A 451 7.33 11.01 -29.91
C GLY A 451 7.05 9.83 -28.97
N GLY A 452 7.69 8.67 -29.16
CA GLY A 452 7.41 7.45 -28.37
C GLY A 452 6.07 6.77 -28.69
N TYR A 453 5.33 7.27 -29.69
CA TYR A 453 4.04 6.70 -30.08
C TYR A 453 4.00 6.51 -31.61
N PRO A 454 4.78 5.56 -32.15
CA PRO A 454 4.71 5.24 -33.58
C PRO A 454 3.30 4.76 -33.94
N ALA A 455 2.89 4.98 -35.19
CA ALA A 455 1.58 4.51 -35.65
C ALA A 455 1.58 2.98 -35.79
N ASN A 456 0.67 2.31 -35.08
CA ASN A 456 0.43 0.86 -35.15
C ASN A 456 1.70 -0.01 -34.97
N PRO A 457 2.40 0.07 -33.83
CA PRO A 457 3.54 -0.81 -33.56
C PRO A 457 3.07 -2.27 -33.55
N SER A 458 3.89 -3.16 -34.10
CA SER A 458 3.66 -4.60 -33.99
C SER A 458 3.93 -5.10 -32.56
N ASP A 459 3.48 -6.30 -32.24
CA ASP A 459 3.79 -6.91 -30.95
C ASP A 459 5.30 -7.10 -30.73
N ASP A 460 6.06 -7.37 -31.80
CA ASP A 460 7.52 -7.50 -31.73
C ASP A 460 8.19 -6.14 -31.48
N ASP A 461 7.66 -5.08 -32.09
CA ASP A 461 8.09 -3.71 -31.78
C ASP A 461 7.86 -3.41 -30.30
N LEU A 462 6.68 -3.74 -29.75
CA LEU A 462 6.35 -3.53 -28.34
C LEU A 462 7.22 -4.36 -27.39
N ARG A 463 7.64 -5.58 -27.77
CA ARG A 463 8.57 -6.43 -27.00
C ARG A 463 10.02 -5.96 -27.05
N ALA A 464 10.39 -5.19 -28.07
CA ALA A 464 11.74 -4.72 -28.26
C ALA A 464 12.23 -3.83 -27.10
N GLN A 465 13.53 -3.58 -27.09
CA GLN A 465 14.15 -2.57 -26.24
C GLN A 465 14.19 -1.26 -27.03
N TRP A 466 13.43 -0.28 -26.55
CA TRP A 466 13.24 0.97 -27.28
C TRP A 466 14.42 1.91 -27.05
N LYS A 467 14.83 2.59 -28.12
CA LYS A 467 15.82 3.67 -28.08
C LYS A 467 15.44 4.69 -27.01
N VAL A 468 16.43 5.15 -26.25
CA VAL A 468 16.22 6.19 -25.25
C VAL A 468 16.28 7.56 -25.90
N TYR A 469 15.25 8.38 -25.64
CA TYR A 469 15.23 9.81 -25.99
C TYR A 469 15.05 10.67 -24.75
N ARG A 470 15.81 11.77 -24.66
CA ARG A 470 15.58 12.86 -23.69
C ARG A 470 15.51 12.41 -22.22
N ALA A 471 16.24 11.36 -21.86
CA ALA A 471 16.37 10.99 -20.46
C ALA A 471 17.11 12.09 -19.69
N GLN A 472 16.67 12.38 -18.47
CA GLN A 472 17.23 13.38 -17.57
C GLN A 472 17.75 12.70 -16.30
N ILE A 473 19.08 12.61 -16.17
CA ILE A 473 19.77 11.96 -15.05
C ILE A 473 20.45 13.05 -14.20
N MET A 474 19.85 13.42 -13.08
CA MET A 474 20.22 14.62 -12.30
C MET A 474 20.56 14.29 -10.86
N ASN A 475 21.57 14.91 -10.26
CA ASN A 475 21.70 14.91 -8.79
C ASN A 475 21.71 13.51 -8.15
N ASN A 476 22.29 12.49 -8.80
CA ASN A 476 22.46 11.17 -8.17
C ASN A 476 23.85 11.09 -7.51
N THR A 477 23.97 10.31 -6.43
CA THR A 477 25.24 10.01 -5.76
C THR A 477 25.53 8.52 -5.86
N ILE A 478 26.67 8.18 -6.45
CA ILE A 478 27.14 6.80 -6.60
C ILE A 478 28.50 6.65 -5.90
N VAL A 479 28.63 5.64 -5.05
CA VAL A 479 29.80 5.41 -4.20
C VAL A 479 30.28 3.97 -4.33
N ASN A 480 31.58 3.79 -4.59
CA ASN A 480 32.25 2.48 -4.58
C ASN A 480 31.58 1.36 -5.40
N SER A 481 30.79 1.71 -6.42
CA SER A 481 30.22 0.74 -7.34
C SER A 481 31.20 0.36 -8.45
N SER A 482 31.03 -0.82 -9.06
CA SER A 482 31.90 -1.30 -10.15
C SER A 482 31.86 -0.38 -11.37
N THR A 483 30.67 0.11 -11.71
CA THR A 483 30.44 1.06 -12.79
C THR A 483 29.38 2.08 -12.37
N GLY A 484 29.67 3.36 -12.51
CA GLY A 484 28.73 4.45 -12.20
C GLY A 484 27.66 4.61 -13.27
N ILE A 485 27.78 5.64 -14.11
CA ILE A 485 26.78 5.96 -15.13
C ILE A 485 27.25 5.47 -16.50
N VAL A 486 26.46 4.60 -17.13
CA VAL A 486 26.69 4.05 -18.47
C VAL A 486 25.71 4.64 -19.47
N ILE A 487 26.25 5.15 -20.59
CA ILE A 487 25.49 5.63 -21.74
C ILE A 487 25.74 4.73 -22.94
N GLY A 488 24.67 4.04 -23.32
CA GLY A 488 24.53 3.17 -24.47
C GLY A 488 25.24 1.83 -24.35
N ASN A 489 24.91 0.97 -25.30
CA ASN A 489 25.42 -0.39 -25.43
C ASN A 489 25.86 -0.61 -26.88
N ALA A 490 27.14 -0.94 -27.08
CA ALA A 490 27.72 -1.15 -28.40
C ALA A 490 27.15 -2.38 -29.14
N GLY A 491 26.49 -3.30 -28.42
CA GLY A 491 25.83 -4.48 -28.99
C GLY A 491 24.45 -4.22 -29.59
N LYS A 492 23.96 -2.97 -29.62
CA LYS A 492 22.62 -2.62 -30.07
C LYS A 492 22.63 -1.47 -31.07
N THR A 493 21.66 -1.49 -31.98
CA THR A 493 21.64 -0.62 -33.17
C THR A 493 21.45 0.86 -32.84
N TYR A 494 20.61 1.19 -31.87
CA TYR A 494 20.15 2.56 -31.65
C TYR A 494 20.70 3.15 -30.36
N ALA A 495 21.71 4.02 -30.48
CA ALA A 495 22.29 4.75 -29.36
C ALA A 495 21.27 5.71 -28.71
N PRO A 496 21.38 6.00 -27.39
CA PRO A 496 20.60 7.04 -26.73
C PRO A 496 20.77 8.41 -27.42
N GLN A 497 19.71 9.20 -27.41
CA GLN A 497 19.68 10.51 -28.07
C GLN A 497 19.05 11.59 -27.18
N ASP A 498 19.55 12.83 -27.30
CA ASP A 498 19.04 14.04 -26.67
C ASP A 498 18.94 13.98 -25.14
N SER A 499 19.67 13.06 -24.51
CA SER A 499 19.66 12.87 -23.07
C SER A 499 20.58 13.87 -22.36
N THR A 500 20.34 14.10 -21.07
CA THR A 500 21.15 15.00 -20.24
C THR A 500 21.57 14.32 -18.94
N ILE A 501 22.86 14.37 -18.65
CA ILE A 501 23.48 13.89 -17.41
C ILE A 501 24.05 15.10 -16.69
N ALA A 502 23.43 15.54 -15.59
CA ALA A 502 23.91 16.72 -14.88
C ALA A 502 23.97 16.59 -13.37
N ASN A 503 24.91 17.31 -12.77
CA ASN A 503 25.01 17.46 -11.32
C ASN A 503 25.07 16.13 -10.55
N ASN A 504 25.56 15.05 -11.15
CA ASN A 504 25.74 13.76 -10.45
C ASN A 504 27.13 13.69 -9.80
N ILE A 505 27.26 12.96 -8.69
CA ILE A 505 28.55 12.55 -8.13
C ILE A 505 28.75 11.06 -8.34
N VAL A 506 29.89 10.68 -8.92
CA VAL A 506 30.38 9.30 -8.90
C VAL A 506 31.74 9.26 -8.22
N ARG A 507 31.82 8.61 -7.06
CA ARG A 507 33.06 8.44 -6.28
C ARG A 507 33.32 6.96 -6.04
N ASN A 508 34.11 6.33 -6.91
CA ASN A 508 34.47 4.92 -6.77
C ASN A 508 35.98 4.80 -6.57
N THR A 509 36.43 3.96 -5.64
CA THR A 509 37.86 3.66 -5.46
C THR A 509 38.43 2.74 -6.53
N THR A 510 37.57 1.93 -7.16
CA THR A 510 37.87 1.02 -8.27
C THR A 510 36.80 1.18 -9.36
N GLY A 511 36.98 0.53 -10.52
CA GLY A 511 35.95 0.51 -11.56
C GLY A 511 35.86 1.79 -12.40
N THR A 512 34.73 1.96 -13.09
CA THR A 512 34.49 3.07 -14.05
C THR A 512 33.51 4.09 -13.49
N LEU A 513 33.86 5.38 -13.51
CA LEU A 513 33.00 6.44 -12.99
C LEU A 513 31.86 6.79 -13.97
N TYR A 514 32.22 7.12 -15.20
CA TYR A 514 31.29 7.43 -16.29
C TYR A 514 31.76 6.70 -17.54
N LEU A 515 30.87 5.94 -18.17
CA LEU A 515 31.16 5.19 -19.38
C LEU A 515 30.20 5.61 -20.48
N GLU A 516 30.71 6.29 -21.51
CA GLU A 516 29.98 6.45 -22.76
C GLU A 516 30.44 5.35 -23.73
N ASN A 517 29.65 4.29 -23.84
CA ASN A 517 30.04 3.08 -24.56
C ASN A 517 29.79 3.19 -26.08
N VAL A 518 28.99 4.18 -26.48
CA VAL A 518 28.67 4.51 -27.87
C VAL A 518 28.63 6.02 -28.04
N THR A 519 28.94 6.52 -29.23
CA THR A 519 28.84 7.97 -29.51
C THR A 519 27.40 8.43 -29.41
N THR A 520 27.13 9.42 -28.57
CA THR A 520 25.82 10.07 -28.44
C THR A 520 25.93 11.59 -28.52
N ASN A 521 24.80 12.29 -28.64
CA ASN A 521 24.72 13.74 -28.42
C ASN A 521 24.31 14.09 -26.98
N THR A 522 24.50 13.15 -26.03
CA THR A 522 24.16 13.35 -24.62
C THR A 522 24.92 14.54 -24.05
N THR A 523 24.18 15.44 -23.41
CA THR A 523 24.74 16.61 -22.74
C THR A 523 25.22 16.22 -21.35
N PHE A 524 26.47 16.55 -21.03
CA PHE A 524 27.03 16.42 -19.68
C PHE A 524 27.32 17.81 -19.13
N GLN A 525 26.93 18.09 -17.88
CA GLN A 525 27.25 19.36 -17.22
C GLN A 525 27.26 19.26 -15.70
N GLY A 526 28.22 19.91 -15.03
CA GLY A 526 28.24 20.02 -13.56
C GLY A 526 28.49 18.72 -12.80
N ASN A 527 28.79 17.60 -13.47
CA ASN A 527 29.03 16.32 -12.81
C ASN A 527 30.39 16.30 -12.09
N MET A 528 30.56 15.39 -11.12
CA MET A 528 31.82 15.13 -10.42
C MET A 528 32.21 13.66 -10.48
N GLY A 529 33.49 13.41 -10.74
CA GLY A 529 34.08 12.07 -10.71
C GLY A 529 35.36 12.04 -9.87
N TYR A 530 35.51 11.06 -8.96
CA TYR A 530 36.72 10.92 -8.13
C TYR A 530 37.06 9.48 -7.72
N GLY A 531 38.35 9.19 -7.50
CA GLY A 531 38.86 7.95 -6.89
C GLY A 531 39.56 7.00 -7.87
N SER A 532 38.83 6.45 -8.83
CA SER A 532 39.32 5.46 -9.80
C SER A 532 39.73 6.12 -11.13
N THR A 533 39.99 5.29 -12.15
CA THR A 533 40.16 5.70 -13.53
C THR A 533 38.88 6.38 -14.03
N LEU A 534 38.99 7.66 -14.40
CA LEU A 534 38.10 8.26 -15.38
C LEU A 534 38.38 7.53 -16.70
N THR A 535 37.79 6.35 -16.92
CA THR A 535 37.81 5.65 -18.21
C THR A 535 36.96 6.46 -19.19
N ASN A 536 37.56 7.57 -19.62
CA ASN A 536 37.07 8.53 -20.57
C ASN A 536 37.07 7.92 -21.97
N ASN A 537 36.08 7.10 -22.28
CA ASN A 537 35.84 6.67 -23.67
C ASN A 537 35.29 7.80 -24.56
N ALA A 538 35.06 8.98 -23.98
CA ALA A 538 35.13 10.26 -24.67
C ALA A 538 35.86 11.25 -23.75
N SER A 539 36.85 12.01 -24.25
CA SER A 539 37.55 13.04 -23.48
C SER A 539 36.58 14.17 -23.08
N ARG A 540 35.80 13.97 -22.02
CA ARG A 540 34.89 14.98 -21.47
C ARG A 540 35.71 16.08 -20.79
N THR A 541 35.29 17.32 -20.99
CA THR A 541 35.98 18.49 -20.42
C THR A 541 35.73 18.59 -18.92
N ALA A 542 36.59 19.34 -18.20
CA ALA A 542 36.41 19.58 -16.77
C ALA A 542 35.08 20.29 -16.41
N ALA A 543 34.47 21.02 -17.36
CA ALA A 543 33.16 21.65 -17.19
C ALA A 543 32.01 20.63 -17.27
N GLN A 544 32.21 19.52 -17.97
CA GLN A 544 31.24 18.43 -18.12
C GLN A 544 31.32 17.45 -16.96
N ILE A 545 32.54 17.07 -16.57
CA ILE A 545 32.85 16.19 -15.44
C ILE A 545 34.09 16.74 -14.72
N ARG A 546 33.89 17.27 -13.51
CA ARG A 546 34.96 17.77 -12.64
C ARG A 546 35.67 16.60 -11.96
N SER A 547 36.97 16.45 -12.19
CA SER A 547 37.79 15.48 -11.45
C SER A 547 38.19 16.07 -10.10
N ILE A 548 37.33 15.92 -9.10
CA ILE A 548 37.52 16.52 -7.77
C ILE A 548 36.89 15.67 -6.69
N ASN A 549 37.57 15.55 -5.55
CA ASN A 549 37.04 14.83 -4.40
C ASN A 549 35.78 15.55 -3.88
N PRO A 550 34.61 14.88 -3.79
CA PRO A 550 33.41 15.48 -3.23
C PRO A 550 33.51 15.72 -1.71
N LEU A 551 34.56 15.22 -1.04
CA LEU A 551 34.78 15.35 0.41
C LEU A 551 33.56 14.89 1.21
N PHE A 552 33.24 13.60 1.12
CA PHE A 552 32.15 13.01 1.90
C PHE A 552 32.53 12.82 3.39
N THR A 553 31.50 12.87 4.24
CA THR A 553 31.49 12.44 5.64
C THR A 553 30.41 11.37 5.81
N THR A 554 30.58 10.45 6.76
CA THR A 554 29.57 9.43 7.03
C THR A 554 28.54 9.92 8.04
N VAL A 555 27.26 9.85 7.70
CA VAL A 555 26.14 10.19 8.58
C VAL A 555 25.09 9.09 8.44
N ASN A 556 24.70 8.46 9.55
CA ASN A 556 23.74 7.34 9.58
C ASN A 556 24.07 6.20 8.58
N GLY A 557 25.37 5.95 8.37
CA GLY A 557 25.85 4.91 7.44
C GLY A 557 25.95 5.33 5.97
N LEU A 558 25.48 6.52 5.60
CA LEU A 558 25.55 7.04 4.22
C LEU A 558 26.69 8.05 4.04
N GLN A 559 27.21 8.17 2.81
CA GLN A 559 28.17 9.20 2.43
C GLN A 559 27.45 10.51 2.08
N LYS A 560 27.56 11.50 2.97
CA LYS A 560 27.00 12.86 2.81
C LYS A 560 28.08 13.90 2.55
N LEU A 561 27.72 15.06 2.04
CA LEU A 561 28.68 16.15 1.79
C LEU A 561 29.22 16.69 3.13
N SER A 562 30.55 16.81 3.25
CA SER A 562 31.14 17.59 4.36
C SER A 562 30.88 19.08 4.15
N SER A 563 30.97 19.88 5.22
CA SER A 563 30.81 21.34 5.17
C SER A 563 31.86 22.07 4.30
N THR A 564 32.90 21.38 3.85
CA THR A 564 33.94 21.90 2.96
C THR A 564 33.85 21.34 1.55
N SER A 565 32.78 20.60 1.25
CA SER A 565 32.63 19.93 -0.03
C SER A 565 32.61 20.93 -1.19
N PRO A 566 33.35 20.65 -2.29
CA PRO A 566 33.30 21.48 -3.48
C PRO A 566 32.03 21.27 -4.33
N ALA A 567 31.11 20.40 -3.88
CA ALA A 567 29.79 20.15 -4.45
C ALA A 567 28.71 21.12 -3.97
N ILE A 568 28.96 21.79 -2.85
CA ILE A 568 28.02 22.72 -2.23
C ILE A 568 27.73 23.90 -3.17
N ASN A 569 26.45 24.18 -3.41
CA ASN A 569 25.92 25.24 -4.28
C ASN A 569 26.50 25.21 -5.71
N ALA A 570 26.99 24.05 -6.16
CA ALA A 570 27.76 23.93 -7.40
C ALA A 570 26.98 23.31 -8.56
N ALA A 571 25.69 22.98 -8.37
CA ALA A 571 24.85 22.50 -9.45
C ALA A 571 24.66 23.57 -10.53
N VAL A 572 24.53 23.13 -11.78
CA VAL A 572 24.32 24.00 -12.95
C VAL A 572 23.10 23.57 -13.74
N GLY A 573 22.62 24.46 -14.60
CA GLY A 573 21.39 24.23 -15.38
C GLY A 573 20.12 24.56 -14.59
N ASN A 574 18.97 24.36 -15.22
CA ASN A 574 17.65 24.61 -14.61
C ASN A 574 16.80 23.33 -14.69
N TYR A 575 16.54 22.72 -13.54
CA TYR A 575 15.80 21.46 -13.42
C TYR A 575 14.68 21.60 -12.37
N PRO A 576 13.57 22.26 -12.70
CA PRO A 576 12.54 22.64 -11.73
C PRO A 576 11.78 21.45 -11.11
N PHE A 577 12.01 20.23 -11.59
CA PHE A 577 11.44 19.01 -11.00
C PHE A 577 12.31 18.41 -9.87
N VAL A 578 13.52 18.92 -9.65
CA VAL A 578 14.39 18.51 -8.53
C VAL A 578 14.21 19.53 -7.40
N THR A 579 13.16 19.36 -6.60
CA THR A 579 12.75 20.34 -5.58
C THR A 579 13.30 20.04 -4.18
N GLU A 580 13.50 18.76 -3.89
CA GLU A 580 14.07 18.26 -2.64
C GLU A 580 15.31 17.42 -2.95
N ASP A 581 16.05 16.98 -1.94
CA ASP A 581 17.19 16.07 -2.04
C ASP A 581 16.77 14.62 -1.68
N MET A 582 17.72 13.71 -1.49
CA MET A 582 17.45 12.32 -1.14
C MET A 582 16.85 12.13 0.26
N ASP A 583 17.02 13.11 1.15
CA ASP A 583 16.63 13.11 2.55
C ASP A 583 15.29 13.83 2.80
N GLY A 584 14.76 14.50 1.76
CA GLY A 584 13.55 15.32 1.82
C GLY A 584 13.81 16.78 2.17
N GLU A 585 15.06 17.23 2.08
CA GLU A 585 15.45 18.63 2.32
C GLU A 585 15.25 19.46 1.05
N ALA A 586 14.70 20.67 1.19
CA ALA A 586 14.45 21.55 0.05
C ALA A 586 15.75 22.10 -0.55
N ARG A 587 15.84 22.12 -1.88
CA ARG A 587 17.00 22.69 -2.60
C ARG A 587 16.79 24.17 -2.89
N LEU A 588 17.50 25.05 -2.18
CA LEU A 588 17.47 26.50 -2.46
C LEU A 588 18.51 26.89 -3.52
N THR A 589 19.75 26.45 -3.33
CA THR A 589 20.82 26.55 -4.32
C THR A 589 21.46 25.19 -4.39
N ALA A 590 21.04 24.41 -5.38
CA ALA A 590 21.29 22.97 -5.37
C ALA A 590 22.78 22.62 -5.32
N ASP A 591 23.07 21.62 -4.51
CA ASP A 591 24.34 20.92 -4.51
C ASP A 591 24.45 19.95 -5.68
N VAL A 592 25.66 19.55 -6.03
CA VAL A 592 25.88 18.39 -6.92
C VAL A 592 25.72 17.11 -6.10
N GLY A 593 25.03 16.12 -6.65
CA GLY A 593 24.73 14.85 -5.97
C GLY A 593 23.36 14.83 -5.32
N ALA A 594 23.07 13.71 -4.67
CA ALA A 594 21.76 13.37 -4.11
C ALA A 594 21.47 14.06 -2.76
N ASP A 595 22.51 14.41 -2.01
CA ASP A 595 22.46 15.13 -0.74
C ASP A 595 22.46 16.64 -1.00
N GLU A 596 21.69 17.40 -0.23
CA GLU A 596 21.86 18.85 -0.05
C GLU A 596 22.54 19.06 1.31
N GLN A 597 23.73 19.65 1.32
CA GLN A 597 24.54 19.74 2.52
C GLN A 597 23.81 20.54 3.60
N SER A 598 23.44 19.85 4.67
CA SER A 598 22.83 20.44 5.86
C SER A 598 23.61 20.06 7.13
N GLY A 599 23.27 20.71 8.24
CA GLY A 599 23.72 20.31 9.58
C GLY A 599 22.80 19.30 10.25
N ASN A 600 21.81 18.77 9.52
CA ASN A 600 20.79 17.89 10.08
C ASN A 600 21.35 16.47 10.33
N ALA A 601 20.75 15.79 11.29
CA ALA A 601 21.08 14.39 11.63
C ALA A 601 19.84 13.48 11.63
N VAL A 602 18.65 14.07 11.46
CA VAL A 602 17.36 13.40 11.34
C VAL A 602 16.78 13.82 10.00
N PHE A 603 16.43 12.84 9.18
CA PHE A 603 15.99 13.03 7.81
C PHE A 603 14.58 12.46 7.66
N VAL A 604 13.80 13.02 6.74
CA VAL A 604 12.44 12.54 6.45
C VAL A 604 12.52 11.23 5.67
N ASN A 605 13.44 11.19 4.70
CA ASN A 605 13.74 10.01 3.90
C ASN A 605 15.09 9.44 4.33
N HIS A 606 15.16 8.12 4.44
CA HIS A 606 16.35 7.36 4.78
C HIS A 606 16.19 5.92 4.31
N PRO A 607 17.28 5.12 4.28
CA PRO A 607 17.18 3.69 4.00
C PRO A 607 16.26 3.00 5.00
N LEU A 608 15.23 2.34 4.49
CA LEU A 608 14.22 1.68 5.30
C LEU A 608 14.76 0.43 5.97
N THR A 609 14.27 0.19 7.18
CA THR A 609 14.51 -1.02 7.96
C THR A 609 13.26 -1.89 8.04
N VAL A 610 13.43 -3.15 8.43
CA VAL A 610 12.31 -4.09 8.66
C VAL A 610 11.32 -3.62 9.74
N ALA A 611 11.68 -2.66 10.59
CA ALA A 611 10.78 -2.09 11.59
C ALA A 611 9.79 -1.07 11.00
N GLU A 612 10.07 -0.58 9.80
CA GLU A 612 9.32 0.53 9.16
C GLU A 612 8.44 0.03 8.01
N VAL A 613 8.57 -1.24 7.64
CA VAL A 613 7.79 -1.89 6.60
C VAL A 613 7.11 -3.16 7.12
N GLY A 614 6.15 -3.63 6.35
CA GLY A 614 5.45 -4.88 6.63
C GLY A 614 4.31 -4.75 7.64
N PRO A 615 3.74 -5.88 8.08
CA PRO A 615 2.43 -5.91 8.75
C PRO A 615 2.36 -5.20 10.09
N LEU A 616 3.50 -5.06 10.76
CA LEU A 616 3.60 -4.50 12.11
C LEU A 616 4.14 -3.08 12.13
N SER A 617 4.54 -2.51 10.98
CA SER A 617 5.04 -1.14 10.97
C SER A 617 3.92 -0.11 11.21
N PRO A 618 4.26 1.09 11.71
CA PRO A 618 3.30 2.10 12.19
C PRO A 618 2.17 2.46 11.22
#